data_AF-A0A382FYD1-F1
#
_entry.id   AF-A0A382FYD1-F1
#
_cell.length_a   1.000
_cell.length_b   1.000
_cell.length_c   1.000
_cell.angle_alpha   90.00
_cell.angle_beta   90.00
_cell.angle_gamma   90.00
#
_symmetry.space_group_name_H-M   'P 1'
#
loop_
_entity.id
_entity.type
_entity.pdbx_description
1 polymer ?
#
loop_
_entity_poly.entity_id
_entity_poly.type
_entity_poly.pdbx_seq_one_letter_code
_entity_poly.pdbx_strand_id
1 'polypeptide(L)'
;MTDEWKVVISRLIHLIDKAEKFFLQNDATDVEEETNSLLDQYSAFRWQVRFGMPKLVPVRHPDLTNISDLIGINQEIDTLDRNTRQFLCGLPANHVLLWGDRGTGKSSLV
;
A
#
# COMPACT_ATOMS: atom_id res chain seq x y z
N MET A 1 -25.94 28.17 -41.60
CA MET A 1 -24.57 27.92 -41.11
C MET A 1 -24.41 28.13 -39.60
N THR A 2 -25.18 29.01 -38.95
CA THR A 2 -25.09 29.27 -37.49
C THR A 2 -25.87 28.30 -36.61
N ASP A 3 -26.94 27.66 -37.12
CA ASP A 3 -27.79 26.80 -36.28
C ASP A 3 -27.28 25.37 -36.12
N GLU A 4 -26.52 24.82 -37.09
CA GLU A 4 -25.90 23.50 -36.94
C GLU A 4 -24.84 23.48 -35.83
N TRP A 5 -24.04 24.55 -35.72
CA TRP A 5 -23.03 24.67 -34.66
C TRP A 5 -23.64 24.79 -33.27
N LYS A 6 -24.82 25.41 -33.13
CA LYS A 6 -25.54 25.44 -31.85
C LYS A 6 -25.94 24.04 -31.41
N VAL A 7 -26.45 23.21 -32.34
CA VAL A 7 -26.83 21.82 -32.03
C VAL A 7 -25.62 20.99 -31.62
N VAL A 8 -24.49 21.16 -32.31
CA VAL A 8 -23.24 20.45 -31.99
C VAL A 8 -22.72 20.87 -30.61
N ILE A 9 -22.69 22.17 -30.31
CA ILE A 9 -22.25 22.69 -29.01
C ILE A 9 -23.15 22.19 -27.89
N SER A 10 -24.47 22.22 -28.07
CA SER A 10 -25.40 21.69 -27.05
C SER A 10 -25.22 20.19 -26.80
N ARG A 11 -24.93 19.40 -27.83
CA ARG A 11 -24.63 17.96 -27.66
C ARG A 11 -23.30 17.72 -26.96
N LEU A 12 -22.28 18.53 -27.26
CA LEU A 12 -20.98 18.45 -26.60
C LEU A 12 -21.07 18.82 -25.12
N ILE A 13 -21.76 19.91 -24.78
CA ILE A 13 -22.00 20.30 -23.39
C ILE A 13 -22.75 19.19 -22.66
N HIS A 14 -23.77 18.60 -23.28
CA HIS A 14 -24.52 17.50 -22.67
C HIS A 14 -23.67 16.23 -22.46
N LEU A 15 -22.74 15.93 -23.38
CA LEU A 15 -21.79 14.83 -23.22
C LEU A 15 -20.80 15.09 -22.08
N ILE A 16 -20.33 16.34 -21.95
CA ILE A 16 -19.43 16.76 -20.87
C ILE A 16 -20.14 16.67 -19.51
N ASP A 17 -21.36 17.20 -19.38
CA ASP A 17 -22.15 17.08 -18.15
C ASP A 17 -22.41 15.63 -17.75
N LYS A 18 -22.64 14.76 -18.74
CA LYS A 18 -22.87 13.34 -18.50
C LYS A 18 -21.59 12.62 -18.09
N ALA A 19 -20.45 12.99 -18.68
CA ALA A 19 -19.15 12.49 -18.28
C ALA A 19 -18.79 12.94 -16.85
N GLU A 20 -18.99 14.23 -16.53
CA GLU A 20 -18.75 14.78 -15.20
C GLU A 20 -19.58 14.06 -14.12
N LYS A 21 -20.88 13.84 -14.37
CA LYS A 21 -21.74 13.06 -13.47
C LYS A 21 -21.29 11.61 -13.31
N PHE A 22 -20.80 10.98 -14.38
CA PHE A 22 -20.29 9.61 -14.34
C PHE A 22 -19.00 9.51 -13.52
N PHE A 23 -18.09 10.48 -13.66
CA PHE A 23 -16.87 10.53 -12.86
C PHE A 23 -17.17 10.81 -11.38
N LEU A 24 -18.07 11.76 -11.07
CA LEU A 24 -18.48 12.09 -9.71
C LEU A 24 -19.20 10.94 -8.98
N GLN A 25 -19.90 10.06 -9.70
CA GLN A 25 -20.56 8.90 -9.10
C GLN A 25 -19.60 7.74 -8.75
N ASN A 26 -18.45 7.65 -9.41
CA ASN A 26 -17.51 6.53 -9.23
C ASN A 26 -16.33 6.82 -8.29
N ASP A 27 -16.15 8.07 -7.82
CA ASP A 27 -14.86 8.50 -7.26
C ASP A 27 -14.70 8.38 -5.73
N ALA A 28 -15.76 8.10 -4.96
CA ALA A 28 -15.65 8.20 -3.49
C ALA A 28 -16.12 6.98 -2.69
N THR A 29 -17.25 6.36 -3.01
CA THR A 29 -17.87 5.40 -2.08
C THR A 29 -17.49 3.94 -2.36
N ASP A 30 -17.42 3.53 -3.63
CA ASP A 30 -17.01 2.15 -3.99
C ASP A 30 -15.48 1.94 -3.85
N VAL A 31 -14.69 2.99 -4.05
CA VAL A 31 -13.21 2.90 -4.02
C VAL A 31 -12.68 2.68 -2.62
N GLU A 32 -13.30 3.26 -1.59
CA GLU A 32 -12.85 3.10 -0.20
C GLU A 32 -13.09 1.67 0.32
N GLU A 33 -14.26 1.07 0.07
CA GLU A 33 -14.54 -0.32 0.46
C GLU A 33 -13.64 -1.31 -0.29
N GLU A 34 -13.44 -1.12 -1.59
CA GLU A 34 -12.57 -1.99 -2.40
C GLU A 34 -11.09 -1.86 -1.98
N THR A 35 -10.65 -0.66 -1.60
CA THR A 35 -9.29 -0.41 -1.11
C THR A 35 -9.06 -1.04 0.26
N ASN A 36 -10.01 -0.89 1.19
CA ASN A 36 -9.93 -1.52 2.51
C ASN A 36 -9.90 -3.05 2.39
N SER A 37 -10.76 -3.62 1.52
CA SER A 37 -10.74 -5.05 1.24
C SER A 37 -9.40 -5.53 0.65
N LEU A 38 -8.75 -4.73 -0.18
CA LEU A 38 -7.43 -5.07 -0.73
C LEU A 38 -6.33 -5.03 0.34
N LEU A 39 -6.35 -4.01 1.21
CA LEU A 39 -5.40 -3.86 2.31
C LEU A 39 -5.52 -4.98 3.34
N ASP A 40 -6.73 -5.46 3.61
CA ASP A 40 -6.98 -6.57 4.54
C ASP A 40 -6.55 -7.93 3.96
N GLN A 41 -6.61 -8.10 2.63
CA GLN A 41 -6.32 -9.38 1.98
C GLN A 41 -4.82 -9.63 1.74
N TYR A 42 -4.00 -8.59 1.67
CA TYR A 42 -2.59 -8.69 1.32
C TYR A 42 -1.70 -8.00 2.36
N SER A 43 -0.63 -8.67 2.79
CA SER A 43 0.34 -8.12 3.75
C SER A 43 1.46 -7.29 3.10
N ALA A 44 1.57 -7.31 1.77
CA ALA A 44 2.65 -6.65 1.05
C ALA A 44 2.17 -6.01 -0.26
N PHE A 45 2.68 -4.81 -0.54
CA PHE A 45 2.35 -4.03 -1.74
C PHE A 45 3.60 -3.47 -2.39
N ARG A 46 3.58 -3.35 -3.71
CA ARG A 46 4.58 -2.65 -4.49
C ARG A 46 4.00 -1.32 -4.98
N TRP A 47 4.71 -0.25 -4.71
CA TRP A 47 4.42 1.04 -5.34
C TRP A 47 4.87 1.02 -6.80
N GLN A 48 3.94 1.25 -7.72
CA GLN A 48 4.23 1.29 -9.15
C GLN A 48 3.59 2.51 -9.80
N VAL A 49 4.35 3.20 -10.65
CA VAL A 49 3.84 4.29 -11.49
C VAL A 49 3.74 3.79 -12.92
N ARG A 50 2.54 3.81 -13.51
CA ARG A 50 2.32 3.52 -14.94
C ARG A 50 1.54 4.67 -15.57
N PHE A 51 2.02 5.16 -16.72
CA PHE A 51 1.40 6.29 -17.44
C PHE A 51 1.18 7.53 -16.55
N GLY A 52 2.11 7.81 -15.62
CA GLY A 52 1.99 8.93 -14.67
C GLY A 52 1.02 8.71 -13.51
N MET A 53 0.30 7.57 -13.48
CA MET A 53 -0.61 7.23 -12.39
C MET A 53 0.08 6.30 -11.38
N PRO A 54 0.24 6.72 -10.12
CA PRO A 54 0.72 5.85 -9.05
C PRO A 54 -0.35 4.86 -8.62
N LYS A 55 0.05 3.60 -8.36
CA LYS A 55 -0.83 2.57 -7.84
C LYS A 55 -0.07 1.65 -6.86
N LEU A 56 -0.76 1.26 -5.78
CA LEU A 56 -0.35 0.15 -4.94
C LEU A 56 -0.80 -1.16 -5.58
N VAL A 57 0.15 -2.04 -5.88
CA VAL A 57 -0.12 -3.35 -6.47
C VAL A 57 0.18 -4.43 -5.43
N PRO A 58 -0.77 -5.30 -5.08
CA PRO A 58 -0.54 -6.34 -4.08
C PRO A 58 0.52 -7.34 -4.55
N VAL A 59 1.38 -7.76 -3.62
CA VAL A 59 2.35 -8.83 -3.83
C VAL A 59 1.72 -10.12 -3.31
N ARG A 60 1.27 -10.99 -4.22
CA ARG A 60 0.52 -12.22 -3.88
C ARG A 60 1.35 -13.26 -3.11
N HIS A 61 2.65 -13.32 -3.40
CA HIS A 61 3.59 -14.25 -2.77
C HIS A 61 4.80 -13.44 -2.30
N PRO A 62 4.71 -12.73 -1.17
CA PRO A 62 5.85 -12.07 -0.59
C PRO A 62 6.87 -13.12 -0.14
N ASP A 63 8.14 -12.85 -0.42
CA ASP A 63 9.25 -13.66 0.08
C ASP A 63 9.50 -13.30 1.54
N LEU A 64 8.77 -13.97 2.43
CA LEU A 64 8.86 -13.78 3.88
C LEU A 64 9.93 -14.72 4.43
N THR A 65 10.94 -14.16 5.11
CA THR A 65 11.93 -14.97 5.83
C THR A 65 11.33 -15.44 7.15
N ASN A 66 11.49 -16.73 7.47
CA ASN A 66 11.08 -17.24 8.77
C ASN A 66 12.17 -16.92 9.80
N ILE A 67 11.78 -16.42 10.97
CA ILE A 67 12.71 -16.17 12.09
C ILE A 67 13.44 -17.46 12.49
N SER A 68 12.81 -18.62 12.34
CA SER A 68 13.45 -19.93 12.60
C SER A 68 14.61 -20.26 11.66
N ASP A 69 14.73 -19.57 10.52
CA ASP A 69 15.84 -19.77 9.57
C ASP A 69 17.11 -19.03 10.03
N LEU A 70 17.00 -18.14 11.02
CA LEU A 70 18.11 -17.34 11.55
C LEU A 70 18.85 -18.11 12.65
N ILE A 71 19.96 -18.73 12.28
CA ILE A 71 20.74 -19.58 13.19
C ILE A 71 21.79 -18.75 13.95
N GLY A 72 21.88 -18.98 15.26
CA GLY A 72 22.96 -18.45 16.09
C GLY A 72 22.73 -17.04 16.66
N ILE A 73 21.53 -16.47 16.46
CA ILE A 73 21.16 -15.13 16.97
C ILE A 73 19.88 -15.15 17.84
N ASN A 74 19.62 -16.27 18.51
CA ASN A 74 18.40 -16.47 19.30
C ASN A 74 18.24 -15.44 20.43
N GLN A 75 19.35 -15.02 21.07
CA GLN A 75 19.28 -14.05 22.17
C GLN A 75 18.89 -12.65 21.67
N GLU A 76 19.40 -12.27 20.50
CA GLU A 76 19.08 -11.02 19.82
C GLU A 76 17.62 -11.02 19.36
N ILE A 77 17.14 -12.15 18.81
CA ILE A 77 15.73 -12.36 18.44
C ILE A 77 14.83 -12.17 19.67
N ASP A 78 15.09 -12.88 20.76
CA ASP A 78 14.25 -12.82 21.97
C ASP A 78 14.22 -11.43 22.60
N THR A 79 15.35 -10.72 22.55
CA THR A 79 15.46 -9.36 23.06
C THR A 79 14.65 -8.38 22.21
N LEU A 80 14.73 -8.52 20.88
CA LEU A 80 13.97 -7.69 19.96
C LEU A 80 12.48 -7.99 20.04
N ASP A 81 12.05 -9.25 20.08
CA ASP A 81 10.64 -9.65 20.20
C ASP A 81 10.02 -9.07 21.48
N ARG A 82 10.71 -9.18 22.62
CA ARG A 82 10.25 -8.58 23.89
C ARG A 82 10.07 -7.06 23.78
N ASN A 83 11.05 -6.37 23.20
CA ASN A 83 11.00 -4.91 23.01
C ASN A 83 9.85 -4.49 22.08
N THR A 84 9.65 -5.23 20.99
CA THR A 84 8.57 -4.99 20.02
C THR A 84 7.20 -5.25 20.64
N ARG A 85 7.04 -6.31 21.44
CA ARG A 85 5.79 -6.55 22.19
C ARG A 85 5.49 -5.42 23.17
N GLN A 86 6.51 -4.90 23.87
CA GLN A 86 6.34 -3.74 24.73
C GLN A 86 5.84 -2.52 23.94
N PHE A 87 6.47 -2.24 22.79
CA PHE A 87 6.07 -1.15 21.91
C PHE A 87 4.60 -1.29 21.44
N LEU A 88 4.21 -2.48 20.97
CA LEU A 88 2.83 -2.76 20.52
C LEU A 88 1.80 -2.62 21.65
N CYS A 89 2.19 -2.93 22.89
CA CYS A 89 1.34 -2.77 24.07
C CYS A 89 1.33 -1.32 24.63
N GLY A 90 2.03 -0.37 23.99
CA GLY A 90 2.15 1.01 24.49
C GLY A 90 3.00 1.14 25.75
N LEU A 91 3.80 0.12 26.08
CA LEU A 91 4.74 0.13 27.21
C LEU A 91 6.06 0.79 26.79
N PRO A 92 6.92 1.19 27.75
CA PRO A 92 8.26 1.68 27.44
C PRO A 92 9.03 0.65 26.59
N ALA A 93 9.53 1.10 25.44
CA ALA A 93 10.32 0.31 24.51
C ALA A 93 11.54 1.13 24.06
N ASN A 94 12.62 0.43 23.74
CA ASN A 94 13.89 1.02 23.32
C ASN A 94 13.96 1.15 21.80
N HIS A 95 14.66 2.18 21.33
CA HIS A 95 15.11 2.23 19.93
C HIS A 95 16.22 1.20 19.73
N VAL A 96 16.13 0.41 18.66
CA VAL A 96 17.08 -0.68 18.37
C VAL A 96 17.92 -0.34 17.15
N LEU A 97 19.25 -0.53 17.26
CA LEU A 97 20.21 -0.46 16.16
C LEU A 97 20.78 -1.85 15.91
N LEU A 98 20.51 -2.43 14.74
CA LEU A 98 21.10 -3.69 14.30
C LEU A 98 22.35 -3.40 13.44
N TRP A 99 23.51 -3.95 13.83
CA TRP A 99 24.79 -3.73 13.14
C TRP A 99 25.61 -5.03 13.10
N GLY A 100 26.60 -5.11 12.19
CA GLY A 100 27.43 -6.31 11.97
C GLY A 100 27.69 -6.63 10.50
N ASP A 101 28.50 -7.67 10.24
CA ASP A 101 29.00 -8.04 8.91
C ASP A 101 27.91 -8.44 7.91
N ARG A 102 28.19 -8.36 6.60
CA ARG A 102 27.23 -8.80 5.57
C ARG A 102 26.88 -10.28 5.76
N GLY A 103 25.59 -10.61 5.60
CA GLY A 103 25.11 -11.99 5.74
C GLY A 103 24.76 -12.45 7.16
N THR A 104 24.92 -11.61 8.19
CA THR A 104 24.58 -11.98 9.59
C THR A 104 23.09 -11.87 9.95
N GLY A 105 22.19 -11.89 8.97
CA GLY A 105 20.74 -11.91 9.23
C GLY A 105 20.09 -10.59 9.70
N LYS A 106 20.82 -9.47 9.79
CA LYS A 106 20.28 -8.17 10.25
C LYS A 106 19.06 -7.67 9.47
N SER A 107 19.10 -7.76 8.14
CA SER A 107 17.99 -7.33 7.28
C SER A 107 16.85 -8.34 7.25
N SER A 108 17.11 -9.59 7.65
CA SER A 108 16.10 -10.64 7.74
C SER A 108 15.35 -10.61 9.09
N LEU A 109 15.90 -9.92 10.08
CA LEU A 109 15.33 -9.75 11.43
C LEU A 109 14.28 -8.61 11.49
N VAL A 110 14.18 -7.78 10.44
CA VAL A 110 13.35 -6.57 10.39
C VAL A 110 12.34 -6.67 9.25
#